data_AF-G3U6X2-F1
#
_entry.id   AF-G3U6X2-F1
#
_cell.length_a   1.000
_cell.length_b   1.000
_cell.length_c   1.000
_cell.angle_alpha   90.00
_cell.angle_beta   90.00
_cell.angle_gamma   90.00
#
_symmetry.space_group_name_H-M   'P 1'
#
loop_
_entity.id
_entity.type
_entity.pdbx_description
1 polymer ?
#
loop_
_entity_poly.entity_id
_entity_poly.type
_entity_poly.pdbx_seq_one_letter_code
_entity_poly.pdbx_strand_id
1 'polypeptide(L)'
;DPAEQEVLIDEQLHSPEGLAVDWVHKHIYWTDSGNKTISVATVDGSRRRTLFSQDLSEPRAISVDPLRGFMYWSDWGYQAKIEKSGLNGVDRQTLVSDNIEWPNGITLDLLNQRLYWVDSKLHQLSSIDFNGGNRKMLISSTDFLSHPFGIAVFEDKVFWTDLENEAIFSANRLNGLEISILAENLNNPHDIVIFHELKQPRAADACELSAQPNGGCEYLCLPAPQTSSHSPKYTCACPDTMWLGPDMKRCYRGVYFTEVSDLGTKTHTASAGWACTPLTVIALLCMSGYLIWRNWKRKNTKSMNFDNPVYRKTTEEEDEDELHIGRTAQVGHVYPAVSIPCWERQVV
;
A
#
# COMPACT_ATOMS: atom_id res chain seq x y z
N ASP A 1 35.66 12.34 -13.56
CA ASP A 1 34.80 11.77 -14.62
C ASP A 1 33.36 12.17 -14.42
N PRO A 2 32.62 12.52 -15.48
CA PRO A 2 31.20 12.25 -15.49
C PRO A 2 31.06 10.72 -15.43
N ALA A 3 30.39 10.19 -14.40
CA ALA A 3 30.18 8.75 -14.29
C ALA A 3 29.49 8.25 -15.57
N GLU A 4 30.08 7.23 -16.20
CA GLU A 4 29.61 6.67 -17.46
C GLU A 4 28.17 6.17 -17.27
N GLN A 5 27.22 6.74 -18.02
CA GLN A 5 25.81 6.41 -17.86
C GLN A 5 25.53 5.05 -18.52
N GLU A 6 25.29 4.04 -17.70
CA GLU A 6 24.94 2.70 -18.15
C GLU A 6 23.42 2.53 -18.27
N VAL A 7 22.97 1.92 -19.36
CA VAL A 7 21.56 1.61 -19.60
C VAL A 7 21.27 0.23 -19.02
N LEU A 8 20.53 0.20 -17.90
CA LEU A 8 20.19 -1.06 -17.21
C LEU A 8 19.00 -1.78 -17.85
N ILE A 9 17.95 -1.05 -18.24
CA ILE A 9 16.73 -1.59 -18.85
C ILE A 9 16.24 -0.56 -19.89
N ASP A 10 16.12 -0.98 -21.14
CA ASP A 10 15.62 -0.20 -22.28
C ASP A 10 14.34 -0.77 -22.90
N GLU A 11 14.10 -2.08 -22.77
CA GLU A 11 12.91 -2.76 -23.27
C GLU A 11 11.78 -2.92 -22.22
N GLN A 12 10.54 -3.04 -22.70
CA GLN A 12 9.35 -3.38 -21.91
C GLN A 12 9.10 -2.42 -20.73
N LEU A 13 9.37 -1.13 -20.92
CA LEU A 13 9.00 -0.04 -20.00
C LEU A 13 7.98 0.87 -20.71
N HIS A 14 7.02 1.42 -19.97
CA HIS A 14 6.07 2.42 -20.48
C HIS A 14 6.15 3.71 -19.65
N SER A 15 5.85 3.64 -18.35
CA SER A 15 5.89 4.81 -17.46
C SER A 15 6.32 4.39 -16.05
N PRO A 16 7.62 4.13 -15.83
CA PRO A 16 8.14 3.86 -14.50
C PRO A 16 8.04 5.12 -13.61
N GLU A 17 7.27 5.06 -12.53
CA GLU A 17 7.02 6.20 -11.62
C GLU A 17 7.79 6.12 -10.30
N GLY A 18 8.22 4.92 -9.87
CA GLY A 18 8.95 4.73 -8.63
C GLY A 18 10.01 3.64 -8.74
N LEU A 19 11.13 3.84 -8.04
CA LEU A 19 12.30 2.97 -8.06
C LEU A 19 12.75 2.67 -6.62
N ALA A 20 13.08 1.41 -6.33
CA ALA A 20 13.69 1.01 -5.06
C ALA A 20 14.83 0.01 -5.31
N VAL A 21 15.96 0.20 -4.62
CA VAL A 21 17.14 -0.66 -4.75
C VAL A 21 17.31 -1.51 -3.51
N ASP A 22 17.41 -2.83 -3.68
CA ASP A 22 17.86 -3.75 -2.65
C ASP A 22 19.39 -3.77 -2.60
N TRP A 23 19.96 -2.99 -1.68
CA TRP A 23 21.42 -2.90 -1.49
C TRP A 23 22.03 -4.17 -0.90
N VAL A 24 21.23 -5.10 -0.36
CA VAL A 24 21.70 -6.39 0.20
C VAL A 24 21.82 -7.40 -0.93
N HIS A 25 20.73 -7.67 -1.65
CA HIS A 25 20.60 -8.76 -2.63
C HIS A 25 20.86 -8.33 -4.09
N LYS A 26 21.23 -7.06 -4.32
CA LYS A 26 21.62 -6.49 -5.62
C LYS A 26 20.52 -6.56 -6.69
N HIS A 27 19.29 -6.22 -6.28
CA HIS A 27 18.14 -6.11 -7.18
C HIS A 27 17.60 -4.67 -7.23
N ILE A 28 17.02 -4.30 -8.37
CA ILE A 28 16.22 -3.09 -8.55
C ILE A 28 14.74 -3.48 -8.71
N TYR A 29 13.87 -2.73 -8.06
CA TYR A 29 12.42 -2.90 -8.10
C TYR A 29 11.80 -1.61 -8.62
N TRP A 30 10.81 -1.71 -9.49
CA TRP A 30 10.07 -0.54 -9.97
C TRP A 30 8.59 -0.83 -10.20
N THR A 31 7.82 0.24 -10.07
CA THR A 31 6.43 0.36 -10.48
C THR A 31 6.38 0.91 -11.92
N ASP A 32 5.45 0.43 -12.74
CA ASP A 32 5.17 1.00 -14.06
C ASP A 32 3.66 1.27 -14.16
N SER A 33 3.29 2.56 -14.11
CA SER A 33 1.90 3.00 -14.18
C SER A 33 1.32 2.87 -15.59
N GLY A 34 2.14 2.82 -16.63
CA GLY A 34 1.70 2.59 -18.00
C GLY A 34 1.35 1.13 -18.24
N ASN A 35 2.28 0.23 -17.90
CA ASN A 35 2.09 -1.22 -18.02
C ASN A 35 1.22 -1.84 -16.92
N LYS A 36 0.92 -1.09 -15.85
CA LYS A 36 0.18 -1.56 -14.65
C LYS A 36 0.89 -2.72 -13.95
N THR A 37 2.21 -2.63 -13.82
CA THR A 37 3.06 -3.70 -13.26
C THR A 37 3.97 -3.25 -12.12
N ILE A 38 4.43 -4.25 -11.35
CA ILE A 38 5.60 -4.14 -10.48
C ILE A 38 6.58 -5.22 -10.90
N SER A 39 7.82 -4.82 -11.17
CA SER A 39 8.88 -5.68 -11.71
C SER A 39 10.13 -5.64 -10.84
N VAL A 40 10.95 -6.67 -10.98
CA VAL A 40 12.29 -6.79 -10.39
C VAL A 40 13.30 -7.12 -11.48
N ALA A 41 14.51 -6.57 -11.36
CA ALA A 41 15.68 -7.01 -12.11
C ALA A 41 16.92 -7.05 -11.21
N THR A 42 17.97 -7.75 -11.65
CA THR A 42 19.31 -7.58 -11.10
C THR A 42 19.82 -6.15 -11.36
N VAL A 43 20.72 -5.64 -10.51
CA VAL A 43 21.29 -4.28 -10.67
C VAL A 43 22.06 -4.09 -12.00
N ASP A 44 22.53 -5.18 -12.62
CA ASP A 44 23.15 -5.18 -13.96
C ASP A 44 22.15 -5.32 -15.13
N GLY A 45 20.83 -5.31 -14.86
CA GLY A 45 19.78 -5.49 -15.86
C GLY A 45 19.66 -6.89 -16.47
N SER A 46 20.62 -7.79 -16.23
CA SER A 46 20.77 -9.06 -16.97
C SER A 46 19.64 -10.07 -16.75
N ARG A 47 18.92 -9.97 -15.62
CA ARG A 47 17.80 -10.85 -15.28
C ARG A 47 16.62 -10.04 -14.78
N ARG A 48 15.43 -10.28 -15.33
CA ARG A 48 14.19 -9.52 -15.05
C ARG A 48 13.00 -10.45 -14.87
N ARG A 49 12.07 -10.06 -13.99
CA ARG A 49 10.76 -10.69 -13.82
C ARG A 49 9.69 -9.67 -13.45
N THR A 50 8.51 -9.78 -14.05
CA THR A 50 7.29 -9.11 -13.62
C THR A 50 6.73 -9.86 -12.39
N LEU A 51 6.64 -9.18 -11.24
CA LEU A 51 6.13 -9.77 -10.00
C LEU A 51 4.61 -9.64 -9.88
N PHE A 52 4.06 -8.49 -10.25
CA PHE A 52 2.62 -8.23 -10.23
C PHE A 52 2.18 -7.54 -11.53
N SER A 53 1.01 -7.96 -12.04
CA SER A 53 0.37 -7.45 -13.26
C SER A 53 -1.16 -7.47 -13.20
N GLN A 54 -1.71 -7.65 -11.99
CA GLN A 54 -3.15 -7.71 -11.69
C GLN A 54 -3.45 -6.82 -10.49
N ASP A 55 -4.67 -6.29 -10.41
CA ASP A 55 -5.12 -5.41 -9.33
C ASP A 55 -4.17 -4.22 -9.05
N LEU A 56 -3.55 -3.67 -10.09
CA LEU A 56 -2.76 -2.44 -10.07
C LEU A 56 -3.44 -1.45 -11.02
N SER A 57 -3.74 -0.25 -10.51
CA SER A 57 -4.42 0.80 -11.28
C SER A 57 -3.47 1.94 -11.59
N GLU A 58 -2.86 2.57 -10.58
CA GLU A 58 -1.84 3.60 -10.78
C GLU A 58 -0.72 3.43 -9.73
N PRO A 59 0.10 2.37 -9.85
CA PRO A 59 1.22 2.13 -8.94
C PRO A 59 2.28 3.24 -9.08
N ARG A 60 2.61 3.93 -7.98
CA ARG A 60 3.50 5.09 -7.96
C ARG A 60 4.77 4.83 -7.16
N ALA A 61 4.83 5.16 -5.87
CA ALA A 61 6.07 5.03 -5.09
C ALA A 61 6.25 3.59 -4.59
N ILE A 62 7.51 3.14 -4.49
CA ILE A 62 7.88 1.82 -3.99
C ILE A 62 9.06 1.94 -3.01
N SER A 63 9.12 1.06 -2.01
CA SER A 63 10.21 1.00 -1.04
C SER A 63 10.41 -0.43 -0.53
N VAL A 64 11.67 -0.78 -0.24
CA VAL A 64 12.06 -2.16 0.14
C VAL A 64 12.61 -2.24 1.57
N ASP A 65 12.27 -3.32 2.26
CA ASP A 65 12.88 -3.77 3.51
C ASP A 65 13.62 -5.10 3.27
N PRO A 66 14.88 -5.06 2.80
CA PRO A 66 15.66 -6.26 2.52
C PRO A 66 16.07 -7.00 3.79
N LEU A 67 15.99 -6.38 4.97
CA LEU A 67 16.29 -7.02 6.26
C LEU A 67 15.23 -8.06 6.64
N ARG A 68 13.99 -7.86 6.17
CA ARG A 68 12.83 -8.72 6.49
C ARG A 68 12.19 -9.37 5.26
N GLY A 69 12.68 -9.06 4.06
CA GLY A 69 12.21 -9.69 2.82
C GLY A 69 10.90 -9.11 2.29
N PHE A 70 10.58 -7.83 2.57
CA PHE A 70 9.31 -7.19 2.17
C PHE A 70 9.52 -5.98 1.25
N MET A 71 8.52 -5.69 0.41
CA MET A 71 8.37 -4.42 -0.30
C MET A 71 6.98 -3.83 -0.06
N TYR A 72 6.92 -2.51 -0.20
CA TYR A 72 5.74 -1.69 0.02
C TYR A 72 5.59 -0.76 -1.17
N TRP A 73 4.37 -0.51 -1.64
CA TRP A 73 4.12 0.47 -2.70
C TRP A 73 2.78 1.18 -2.49
N SER A 74 2.65 2.34 -3.10
CA SER A 74 1.37 3.06 -3.21
C SER A 74 0.73 2.86 -4.59
N ASP A 75 -0.60 2.84 -4.61
CA ASP A 75 -1.44 2.89 -5.80
C ASP A 75 -2.50 3.97 -5.58
N TRP A 76 -2.59 4.96 -6.47
CA TRP A 76 -3.50 6.11 -6.37
C TRP A 76 -4.68 6.03 -7.34
N GLY A 77 -4.93 4.85 -7.94
CA GLY A 77 -6.07 4.64 -8.81
C GLY A 77 -7.42 4.62 -8.06
N TYR A 78 -8.49 4.19 -8.76
CA TYR A 78 -9.87 4.30 -8.27
C TYR A 78 -10.13 3.62 -6.90
N GLN A 79 -9.33 2.63 -6.51
CA GLN A 79 -9.30 2.07 -5.16
C GLN A 79 -7.90 2.27 -4.59
N ALA A 80 -7.64 3.51 -4.16
CA ALA A 80 -6.35 3.92 -3.63
C ALA A 80 -5.94 3.08 -2.43
N LYS A 81 -4.65 2.72 -2.36
CA LYS A 81 -4.14 1.78 -1.37
C LYS A 81 -2.63 1.90 -1.18
N ILE A 82 -2.17 1.50 -0.01
CA ILE A 82 -0.78 1.09 0.20
C ILE A 82 -0.80 -0.43 0.39
N GLU A 83 0.04 -1.12 -0.37
CA GLU A 83 0.16 -2.57 -0.34
C GLU A 83 1.53 -3.00 0.15
N LYS A 84 1.61 -4.26 0.56
CA LYS A 84 2.80 -4.93 1.08
C LYS A 84 2.89 -6.31 0.46
N SER A 85 4.09 -6.76 0.09
CA SER A 85 4.35 -8.16 -0.26
C SER A 85 5.76 -8.58 0.13
N GLY A 86 6.07 -9.86 0.00
CA GLY A 86 7.45 -10.32 -0.07
C GLY A 86 8.19 -9.74 -1.28
N LEU A 87 9.51 -9.57 -1.15
CA LEU A 87 10.43 -9.14 -2.24
C LEU A 87 10.54 -10.16 -3.39
N ASN A 88 10.09 -11.39 -3.16
CA ASN A 88 9.91 -12.43 -4.17
C ASN A 88 8.54 -12.41 -4.86
N GLY A 89 7.68 -11.42 -4.57
CA GLY A 89 6.34 -11.29 -5.16
C GLY A 89 5.27 -12.21 -4.57
N VAL A 90 5.49 -12.83 -3.41
CA VAL A 90 4.45 -13.63 -2.69
C VAL A 90 3.91 -12.88 -1.47
N ASP A 91 2.83 -13.37 -0.86
CA ASP A 91 2.24 -12.78 0.37
C ASP A 91 1.79 -11.31 0.21
N ARG A 92 1.24 -10.98 -0.96
CA ARG A 92 0.64 -9.65 -1.24
C ARG A 92 -0.61 -9.43 -0.40
N GLN A 93 -0.66 -8.29 0.29
CA GLN A 93 -1.77 -7.85 1.12
C GLN A 93 -1.91 -6.31 1.09
N THR A 94 -3.13 -5.82 1.22
CA THR A 94 -3.39 -4.39 1.42
C THR A 94 -3.03 -4.00 2.86
N LEU A 95 -2.19 -2.97 3.01
CA LEU A 95 -1.76 -2.42 4.31
C LEU A 95 -2.63 -1.22 4.74
N VAL A 96 -3.06 -0.41 3.78
CA VAL A 96 -3.96 0.74 3.99
C VAL A 96 -4.98 0.79 2.85
N SER A 97 -6.27 0.85 3.19
CA SER A 97 -7.41 0.97 2.26
C SER A 97 -8.39 2.10 2.58
N ASP A 98 -8.35 2.63 3.81
CA ASP A 98 -9.30 3.63 4.29
C ASP A 98 -8.62 5.01 4.40
N ASN A 99 -9.37 6.11 4.22
CA ASN A 99 -8.86 7.48 4.33
C ASN A 99 -7.54 7.66 3.54
N ILE A 100 -7.55 7.30 2.27
CA ILE A 100 -6.41 7.33 1.35
C ILE A 100 -6.97 7.57 -0.05
N GLU A 101 -6.36 8.50 -0.78
CA GLU A 101 -6.88 8.99 -2.06
C GLU A 101 -5.73 9.12 -3.07
N TRP A 102 -4.77 10.03 -2.87
CA TRP A 102 -3.58 10.17 -3.75
C TRP A 102 -2.27 9.96 -2.97
N PRO A 103 -1.95 8.72 -2.57
CA PRO A 103 -0.71 8.38 -1.87
C PRO A 103 0.53 8.49 -2.79
N ASN A 104 1.06 9.70 -2.97
CA ASN A 104 2.10 9.96 -3.97
C ASN A 104 3.47 9.37 -3.61
N GLY A 105 3.92 9.58 -2.36
CA GLY A 105 5.25 9.17 -1.90
C GLY A 105 5.16 8.29 -0.66
N ILE A 106 6.05 7.30 -0.57
CA ILE A 106 6.22 6.46 0.62
C ILE A 106 7.69 6.40 1.02
N THR A 107 7.97 6.22 2.31
CA THR A 107 9.33 5.97 2.81
C THR A 107 9.32 5.14 4.09
N LEU A 108 10.43 4.46 4.35
CA LEU A 108 10.56 3.49 5.44
C LEU A 108 11.61 3.93 6.49
N ASP A 109 11.25 3.74 7.75
CA ASP A 109 12.18 3.60 8.88
C ASP A 109 12.31 2.11 9.22
N LEU A 110 13.39 1.50 8.75
CA LEU A 110 13.65 0.06 8.86
C LEU A 110 13.96 -0.40 10.29
N LEU A 111 14.44 0.51 11.14
CA LEU A 111 14.79 0.23 12.53
C LEU A 111 13.53 0.28 13.39
N ASN A 112 12.75 1.35 13.26
CA ASN A 112 11.50 1.53 14.01
C ASN A 112 10.28 0.83 13.38
N GLN A 113 10.45 0.16 12.23
CA GLN A 113 9.40 -0.59 11.52
C GLN A 113 8.17 0.26 11.19
N ARG A 114 8.42 1.49 10.74
CA ARG A 114 7.43 2.54 10.51
C ARG A 114 7.46 2.99 9.05
N LEU A 115 6.32 2.94 8.40
CA LEU A 115 6.09 3.49 7.05
C LEU A 115 5.51 4.89 7.19
N TYR A 116 5.97 5.82 6.36
CA TYR A 116 5.45 7.17 6.24
C TYR A 116 5.00 7.40 4.80
N TRP A 117 3.92 8.17 4.60
CA TRP A 117 3.46 8.56 3.28
C TRP A 117 2.85 9.96 3.26
N VAL A 118 2.82 10.56 2.07
CA VAL A 118 2.08 11.78 1.77
C VAL A 118 0.85 11.45 0.92
N ASP A 119 -0.26 12.13 1.17
CA ASP A 119 -1.48 12.07 0.37
C ASP A 119 -1.84 13.46 -0.15
N SER A 120 -1.79 13.63 -1.47
CA SER A 120 -1.90 14.92 -2.14
C SER A 120 -3.34 15.36 -2.37
N LYS A 121 -4.32 14.46 -2.15
CA LYS A 121 -5.74 14.77 -2.24
C LYS A 121 -6.34 15.08 -0.88
N LEU A 122 -5.81 14.44 0.17
CA LEU A 122 -6.20 14.68 1.56
C LEU A 122 -5.36 15.77 2.25
N HIS A 123 -4.31 16.27 1.60
CA HIS A 123 -3.36 17.27 2.13
C HIS A 123 -2.71 16.83 3.45
N GLN A 124 -2.30 15.55 3.51
CA GLN A 124 -1.92 14.87 4.75
C GLN A 124 -0.59 14.14 4.63
N LEU A 125 0.19 14.20 5.72
CA LEU A 125 1.34 13.32 5.94
C LEU A 125 0.99 12.37 7.09
N SER A 126 1.04 11.07 6.81
CA SER A 126 0.64 10.02 7.74
C SER A 126 1.75 8.98 7.94
N SER A 127 1.62 8.18 9.01
CA SER A 127 2.53 7.07 9.31
C SER A 127 1.78 5.88 9.91
N ILE A 128 2.32 4.67 9.72
CA ILE A 128 1.75 3.39 10.16
C ILE A 128 2.86 2.38 10.45
N ASP A 129 2.62 1.41 11.31
CA ASP A 129 3.56 0.31 11.52
C ASP A 129 3.55 -0.68 10.34
N PHE A 130 4.65 -1.40 10.13
CA PHE A 130 4.78 -2.43 9.06
C PHE A 130 3.77 -3.60 9.16
N ASN A 131 3.00 -3.70 10.25
CA ASN A 131 1.92 -4.67 10.45
C ASN A 131 0.51 -4.07 10.26
N GLY A 132 0.39 -2.81 9.84
CA GLY A 132 -0.89 -2.08 9.69
C GLY A 132 -1.40 -1.45 11.00
N GLY A 133 -0.67 -1.59 12.10
CA GLY A 133 -1.02 -1.03 13.40
C GLY A 133 -0.66 0.44 13.58
N ASN A 134 -1.19 1.04 14.66
CA ASN A 134 -0.80 2.34 15.19
C ASN A 134 -0.75 3.49 14.16
N ARG A 135 -1.67 3.53 13.19
CA ARG A 135 -1.77 4.62 12.22
C ARG A 135 -1.89 5.98 12.92
N LYS A 136 -1.11 6.97 12.47
CA LYS A 136 -1.13 8.35 12.93
C LYS A 136 -1.08 9.31 11.75
N MET A 137 -2.02 10.24 11.69
CA MET A 137 -1.88 11.47 10.92
C MET A 137 -0.85 12.34 11.68
N LEU A 138 0.17 12.83 10.98
CA LEU A 138 1.22 13.66 11.57
C LEU A 138 1.02 15.14 11.21
N ILE A 139 0.74 15.42 9.94
CA ILE A 139 0.48 16.77 9.42
C ILE A 139 -0.79 16.72 8.57
N SER A 140 -1.62 17.76 8.69
CA SER A 140 -2.76 18.02 7.80
C SER A 140 -2.79 19.53 7.55
N SER A 141 -2.41 19.96 6.36
CA SER A 141 -2.30 21.38 6.01
C SER A 141 -2.42 21.55 4.49
N THR A 142 -3.43 22.30 4.06
CA THR A 142 -3.61 22.68 2.65
C THR A 142 -2.46 23.55 2.13
N ASP A 143 -1.80 24.28 3.03
CA ASP A 143 -0.80 25.27 2.66
C ASP A 143 0.57 24.60 2.44
N PHE A 144 0.98 23.72 3.36
CA PHE A 144 2.28 23.04 3.31
C PHE A 144 2.26 21.66 2.63
N LEU A 145 1.07 21.10 2.37
CA LEU A 145 0.85 19.84 1.65
C LEU A 145 -0.18 20.04 0.54
N SER A 146 -0.03 21.11 -0.25
CA SER A 146 -0.92 21.44 -1.37
C SER A 146 -0.89 20.36 -2.45
N HIS A 147 0.30 19.95 -2.89
CA HIS A 147 0.51 18.81 -3.77
C HIS A 147 1.86 18.12 -3.47
N PRO A 148 1.97 17.42 -2.33
CA PRO A 148 3.20 16.70 -1.99
C PRO A 148 3.48 15.57 -2.99
N PHE A 149 4.76 15.24 -3.20
CA PHE A 149 5.16 14.15 -4.10
C PHE A 149 6.09 13.15 -3.41
N GLY A 150 7.39 13.45 -3.33
CA GLY A 150 8.38 12.64 -2.65
C GLY A 150 8.38 12.86 -1.14
N ILE A 151 8.76 11.84 -0.38
CA ILE A 151 8.89 11.90 1.08
C ILE A 151 10.14 11.13 1.53
N ALA A 152 10.88 11.69 2.48
CA ALA A 152 11.99 11.00 3.13
C ALA A 152 12.03 11.25 4.65
N VAL A 153 12.61 10.31 5.40
CA VAL A 153 12.73 10.39 6.87
C VAL A 153 14.15 10.08 7.30
N PHE A 154 14.69 10.92 8.18
CA PHE A 154 16.00 10.77 8.83
C PHE A 154 15.98 11.37 10.24
N GLU A 155 16.68 10.74 11.18
CA GLU A 155 16.80 11.16 12.59
C GLU A 155 15.45 11.49 13.27
N ASP A 156 15.16 12.75 13.56
CA ASP A 156 13.93 13.26 14.17
C ASP A 156 13.00 13.97 13.16
N LYS A 157 13.43 14.10 11.89
CA LYS A 157 12.73 14.86 10.86
C LYS A 157 12.12 14.02 9.74
N VAL A 158 11.04 14.57 9.20
CA VAL A 158 10.44 14.16 7.93
C VAL A 158 10.62 15.31 6.93
N PHE A 159 10.89 14.94 5.68
CA PHE A 159 11.13 15.84 4.56
C PHE A 159 10.16 15.47 3.45
N TRP A 160 9.62 16.45 2.74
CA TRP A 160 8.80 16.21 1.55
C TRP A 160 9.03 17.29 0.51
N THR A 161 8.83 16.92 -0.75
CA THR A 161 8.69 17.85 -1.86
C THR A 161 7.22 18.19 -2.06
N ASP A 162 6.93 19.41 -2.51
CA ASP A 162 5.58 19.84 -2.88
C ASP A 162 5.62 20.58 -4.23
N LEU A 163 4.76 20.16 -5.16
CA LEU A 163 4.78 20.62 -6.56
C LEU A 163 4.13 22.00 -6.73
N GLU A 164 3.10 22.32 -5.96
CA GLU A 164 2.39 23.62 -6.05
C GLU A 164 3.16 24.72 -5.31
N ASN A 165 3.87 24.36 -4.24
CA ASN A 165 4.75 25.29 -3.52
C ASN A 165 6.16 25.42 -4.14
N GLU A 166 6.52 24.62 -5.16
CA GLU A 166 7.86 24.57 -5.78
C GLU A 166 8.99 24.44 -4.73
N ALA A 167 8.80 23.62 -3.69
CA ALA A 167 9.63 23.65 -2.48
C ALA A 167 9.90 22.27 -1.86
N ILE A 168 10.94 22.23 -1.02
CA ILE A 168 11.22 21.13 -0.08
C ILE A 168 11.00 21.66 1.33
N PHE A 169 10.21 20.95 2.11
CA PHE A 169 9.94 21.26 3.52
C PHE A 169 10.58 20.21 4.44
N SER A 170 10.75 20.58 5.73
CA SER A 170 11.01 19.65 6.82
C SER A 170 10.09 19.91 8.00
N ALA A 171 9.78 18.88 8.79
CA ALA A 171 9.07 18.98 10.05
C ALA A 171 9.53 17.89 11.02
N ASN A 172 9.19 18.02 12.31
CA ASN A 172 9.44 16.97 13.29
C ASN A 172 8.53 15.76 13.03
N ARG A 173 9.11 14.57 12.85
CA ARG A 173 8.38 13.35 12.41
C ARG A 173 7.51 12.68 13.47
N LEU A 174 7.56 13.16 14.72
CA LEU A 174 6.85 12.58 15.85
C LEU A 174 5.54 13.33 16.15
N ASN A 175 5.55 14.66 15.99
CA ASN A 175 4.43 15.54 16.33
C ASN A 175 3.91 16.39 15.15
N GLY A 176 4.60 16.42 14.01
CA GLY A 176 4.23 17.21 12.82
C GLY A 176 4.44 18.72 12.95
N LEU A 177 5.11 19.18 14.00
CA LEU A 177 5.39 20.59 14.26
C LEU A 177 6.74 21.01 13.64
N GLU A 178 7.13 22.27 13.86
CA GLU A 178 8.42 22.83 13.43
C GLU A 178 8.63 22.76 11.90
N ILE A 179 7.55 23.03 11.15
CA ILE A 179 7.58 23.10 9.69
C ILE A 179 8.52 24.22 9.25
N SER A 180 9.49 23.88 8.39
CA SER A 180 10.50 24.80 7.85
C SER A 180 10.71 24.54 6.35
N ILE A 181 10.82 25.59 5.54
CA ILE A 181 11.28 25.49 4.15
C ILE A 181 12.80 25.23 4.17
N LEU A 182 13.26 24.27 3.36
CA LEU A 182 14.68 23.97 3.14
C LEU A 182 15.19 24.50 1.79
N ALA A 183 14.33 24.48 0.77
CA ALA A 183 14.59 24.99 -0.57
C ALA A 183 13.26 25.40 -1.22
N GLU A 184 13.31 26.39 -2.11
CA GLU A 184 12.17 27.00 -2.79
C GLU A 184 12.60 27.42 -4.22
N ASN A 185 11.63 27.76 -5.09
CA ASN A 185 11.85 28.01 -6.53
C ASN A 185 12.42 26.79 -7.27
N LEU A 186 11.95 25.59 -6.91
CA LEU A 186 12.31 24.32 -7.54
C LEU A 186 11.30 23.99 -8.64
N ASN A 187 11.78 23.89 -9.87
CA ASN A 187 10.95 23.47 -11.00
C ASN A 187 10.67 21.95 -10.93
N ASN A 188 9.42 21.58 -10.64
CA ASN A 188 8.93 20.19 -10.56
C ASN A 188 9.74 19.26 -9.61
N PRO A 189 9.78 19.53 -8.28
CA PRO A 189 10.49 18.69 -7.32
C PRO A 189 9.72 17.38 -7.09
N HIS A 190 9.99 16.35 -7.89
CA HIS A 190 9.32 15.05 -7.76
C HIS A 190 9.86 14.23 -6.58
N ASP A 191 10.77 13.29 -6.82
CA ASP A 191 11.22 12.33 -5.80
C ASP A 191 12.38 12.87 -4.94
N ILE A 192 12.51 12.36 -3.70
CA ILE A 192 13.54 12.75 -2.75
C ILE A 192 14.00 11.56 -1.90
N VAL A 193 15.31 11.37 -1.82
CA VAL A 193 15.94 10.28 -1.04
C VAL A 193 17.00 10.83 -0.07
N ILE A 194 17.11 10.21 1.11
CA ILE A 194 18.19 10.52 2.05
C ILE A 194 19.39 9.61 1.74
N PHE A 195 20.50 10.23 1.35
CA PHE A 195 21.78 9.55 1.15
C PHE A 195 22.60 9.54 2.45
N HIS A 196 22.51 8.44 3.21
CA HIS A 196 23.27 8.25 4.46
C HIS A 196 23.45 6.76 4.77
N GLU A 197 24.62 6.33 5.29
CA GLU A 197 24.91 4.90 5.55
C GLU A 197 23.85 4.25 6.47
N LEU A 198 23.36 4.99 7.47
CA LEU A 198 22.31 4.50 8.38
C LEU A 198 20.95 4.19 7.71
N LYS A 199 20.67 4.70 6.50
CA LYS A 199 19.47 4.33 5.73
C LYS A 199 19.60 2.96 5.05
N GLN A 200 20.83 2.49 4.84
CA GLN A 200 21.14 1.22 4.17
C GLN A 200 22.01 0.32 5.08
N PRO A 201 21.48 -0.14 6.23
CA PRO A 201 22.22 -1.00 7.14
C PRO A 201 22.65 -2.29 6.45
N ARG A 202 23.86 -2.77 6.80
CA ARG A 202 24.44 -3.99 6.25
C ARG A 202 23.70 -5.21 6.77
N ALA A 203 23.40 -6.15 5.88
CA ALA A 203 22.83 -7.45 6.21
C ALA A 203 23.50 -8.55 5.38
N ALA A 204 23.25 -9.80 5.76
CA ALA A 204 23.78 -10.97 5.08
C ALA A 204 22.84 -11.39 3.93
N ASP A 205 23.39 -11.49 2.71
CA ASP A 205 22.66 -12.05 1.57
C ASP A 205 22.56 -13.58 1.70
N ALA A 206 21.33 -14.09 1.80
CA ALA A 206 21.07 -15.53 1.92
C ALA A 206 21.23 -16.31 0.61
N CYS A 207 21.16 -15.64 -0.55
CA CYS A 207 21.45 -16.21 -1.87
C CYS A 207 22.96 -16.41 -2.07
N GLU A 208 23.82 -15.52 -1.56
CA GLU A 208 25.28 -15.67 -1.59
C GLU A 208 25.81 -16.64 -0.52
N LEU A 209 25.24 -16.64 0.69
CA LEU A 209 25.65 -17.54 1.78
C LEU A 209 25.22 -19.00 1.60
N SER A 210 24.49 -19.32 0.53
CA SER A 210 24.06 -20.69 0.25
C SER A 210 25.21 -21.57 -0.23
N ALA A 211 25.11 -22.89 -0.03
CA ALA A 211 26.11 -23.86 -0.47
C ALA A 211 26.22 -24.01 -2.01
N GLN A 212 25.39 -23.28 -2.77
CA GLN A 212 25.41 -23.20 -4.23
C GLN A 212 25.31 -21.71 -4.62
N PRO A 213 26.01 -21.27 -5.69
CA PRO A 213 25.95 -19.88 -6.14
C PRO A 213 24.50 -19.49 -6.49
N ASN A 214 24.13 -18.22 -6.24
CA ASN A 214 22.78 -17.69 -6.49
C ASN A 214 21.68 -18.54 -5.79
N GLY A 215 21.92 -19.03 -4.57
CA GLY A 215 21.01 -19.95 -3.86
C GLY A 215 20.84 -21.34 -4.52
N GLY A 216 21.57 -21.62 -5.60
CA GLY A 216 21.33 -22.71 -6.54
C GLY A 216 20.14 -22.47 -7.47
N CYS A 217 19.67 -21.24 -7.63
CA CYS A 217 18.61 -20.85 -8.56
C CYS A 217 19.17 -20.68 -9.98
N GLU A 218 18.45 -21.20 -10.99
CA GLU A 218 18.87 -21.08 -12.40
C GLU A 218 18.86 -19.63 -12.90
N TYR A 219 17.89 -18.83 -12.45
CA TYR A 219 17.68 -17.46 -12.92
C TYR A 219 17.74 -16.43 -11.78
N LEU A 220 16.63 -16.03 -11.18
CA LEU A 220 16.62 -15.09 -10.05
C LEU A 220 16.60 -15.82 -8.71
N CYS A 221 17.35 -15.32 -7.73
CA CYS A 221 17.22 -15.67 -6.32
C CYS A 221 16.69 -14.43 -5.59
N LEU A 222 15.46 -14.50 -5.09
CA LEU A 222 14.76 -13.37 -4.48
C LEU A 222 14.54 -13.64 -2.98
N PRO A 223 14.83 -12.68 -2.09
CA PRO A 223 14.61 -12.84 -0.65
C PRO A 223 13.12 -13.04 -0.34
N ALA A 224 12.83 -13.95 0.57
CA ALA A 224 11.48 -14.34 0.93
C ALA A 224 11.02 -13.63 2.23
N PRO A 225 9.71 -13.35 2.40
CA PRO A 225 9.20 -12.59 3.54
C PRO A 225 9.39 -13.35 4.87
N GLN A 226 10.05 -12.71 5.83
CA GLN A 226 10.38 -13.27 7.14
C GLN A 226 9.22 -13.12 8.13
N THR A 227 8.14 -13.86 7.87
CA THR A 227 6.92 -13.90 8.72
C THR A 227 7.08 -14.77 9.97
N SER A 228 8.00 -15.72 9.98
CA SER A 228 8.26 -16.65 11.10
C SER A 228 9.74 -17.04 11.15
N SER A 229 10.17 -17.64 12.27
CA SER A 229 11.53 -18.20 12.40
C SER A 229 11.82 -19.35 11.41
N HIS A 230 10.78 -19.98 10.87
CA HIS A 230 10.88 -21.10 9.91
C HIS A 230 10.64 -20.66 8.45
N SER A 231 10.43 -19.36 8.19
CA SER A 231 10.23 -18.87 6.83
C SER A 231 11.49 -19.12 5.98
N PRO A 232 11.36 -19.57 4.72
CA PRO A 232 12.49 -19.67 3.79
C PRO A 232 13.23 -18.32 3.72
N LYS A 233 14.55 -18.33 3.52
CA LYS A 233 15.33 -17.08 3.39
C LYS A 233 15.23 -16.49 1.99
N TYR A 234 15.13 -17.33 0.97
CA TYR A 234 14.98 -16.94 -0.42
C TYR A 234 14.11 -17.96 -1.17
N THR A 235 13.67 -17.58 -2.37
CA THR A 235 13.00 -18.46 -3.33
C THR A 235 13.52 -18.18 -4.74
N CYS A 236 13.64 -19.23 -5.56
CA CYS A 236 14.03 -19.08 -6.96
C CYS A 236 12.86 -18.59 -7.81
N ALA A 237 13.15 -17.74 -8.80
CA ALA A 237 12.17 -17.20 -9.73
C ALA A 237 12.69 -17.24 -11.17
N CYS A 238 11.78 -17.47 -12.12
CA CYS A 238 12.09 -17.66 -13.55
C CYS A 238 11.76 -16.42 -14.39
N PRO A 239 12.20 -16.36 -15.66
CA PRO A 239 11.71 -15.36 -16.63
C PRO A 239 10.18 -15.41 -16.78
N ASP A 240 9.57 -14.33 -17.25
CA ASP A 240 8.10 -14.21 -17.39
C ASP A 240 7.47 -15.25 -18.34
N THR A 241 8.25 -15.78 -19.29
CA THR A 241 7.83 -16.82 -20.25
C THR A 241 8.10 -18.26 -19.77
N MET A 242 8.53 -18.46 -18.53
CA MET A 242 8.97 -19.75 -17.99
C MET A 242 8.43 -20.02 -16.58
N TRP A 243 8.37 -21.30 -16.23
CA TRP A 243 7.78 -21.80 -14.99
C TRP A 243 8.85 -22.46 -14.11
N LEU A 244 8.72 -22.31 -12.79
CA LEU A 244 9.61 -22.98 -11.83
C LEU A 244 9.32 -24.48 -11.81
N GLY A 245 10.36 -25.30 -11.89
CA GLY A 245 10.27 -26.75 -11.89
C GLY A 245 9.98 -27.36 -10.50
N PRO A 246 9.70 -28.67 -10.46
CA PRO A 246 9.43 -29.40 -9.21
C PRO A 246 10.64 -29.50 -8.28
N ASP A 247 11.86 -29.19 -8.76
CA ASP A 247 13.06 -29.06 -7.93
C ASP A 247 13.18 -27.69 -7.24
N MET A 248 12.21 -26.79 -7.45
CA MET A 248 12.13 -25.43 -6.93
C MET A 248 13.35 -24.55 -7.30
N LYS A 249 14.10 -24.92 -8.35
CA LYS A 249 15.36 -24.26 -8.72
C LYS A 249 15.52 -24.00 -10.22
N ARG A 250 15.09 -24.94 -11.05
CA ARG A 250 15.23 -24.87 -12.51
C ARG A 250 14.01 -24.27 -13.20
N CYS A 251 14.22 -23.70 -14.38
CA CYS A 251 13.19 -23.05 -15.16
C CYS A 251 12.84 -23.87 -16.40
N TYR A 252 11.55 -24.13 -16.59
CA TYR A 252 11.02 -24.92 -17.69
C TYR A 252 10.16 -24.04 -18.59
N ARG A 253 10.37 -24.12 -19.90
CA ARG A 253 9.41 -23.55 -20.86
C ARG A 253 8.12 -24.36 -20.76
N GLY A 254 6.99 -23.65 -20.74
CA GLY A 254 5.69 -24.30 -20.81
C GLY A 254 5.57 -25.04 -22.14
N VAL A 255 5.71 -26.37 -22.12
CA VAL A 255 5.31 -27.19 -23.25
C VAL A 255 3.79 -27.10 -23.30
N TYR A 256 3.23 -26.53 -24.37
CA TYR A 256 1.82 -26.71 -24.66
C TYR A 256 1.58 -28.23 -24.72
N PHE A 257 0.83 -28.78 -23.77
CA PHE A 257 0.26 -30.10 -23.90
C PHE A 257 -0.82 -30.03 -24.99
N THR A 258 -0.38 -29.99 -26.25
CA THR A 258 -1.20 -30.48 -27.34
C THR A 258 -1.39 -31.97 -27.07
N GLU A 259 -2.59 -32.35 -26.64
CA GLU A 259 -3.02 -33.74 -26.72
C GLU A 259 -2.95 -34.15 -28.19
N VAL A 260 -1.84 -34.80 -28.57
CA VAL A 260 -1.79 -35.59 -29.79
C VAL A 260 -2.69 -36.78 -29.51
N SER A 261 -3.93 -36.67 -29.97
CA SER A 261 -4.93 -37.74 -29.95
C SER A 261 -4.51 -38.84 -30.92
N ASP A 262 -3.51 -39.62 -30.50
CA ASP A 262 -3.03 -40.76 -31.25
C ASP A 262 -4.16 -41.78 -31.40
N LEU A 263 -4.45 -42.17 -32.64
CA LEU A 263 -5.73 -42.75 -33.04
C LEU A 263 -5.78 -44.27 -32.76
N GLY A 264 -5.58 -44.64 -31.49
CA GLY A 264 -5.57 -46.01 -30.99
C GLY A 264 -6.97 -46.62 -30.91
N THR A 265 -7.46 -47.17 -32.02
CA THR A 265 -8.75 -47.87 -32.09
C THR A 265 -8.83 -49.07 -31.15
N LYS A 266 -9.55 -48.93 -30.03
CA LYS A 266 -10.13 -50.06 -29.28
C LYS A 266 -11.59 -49.79 -28.94
N THR A 267 -12.47 -50.43 -29.72
CA THR A 267 -13.91 -50.47 -29.49
C THR A 267 -14.24 -51.19 -28.19
N HIS A 268 -14.74 -50.46 -27.19
CA HIS A 268 -15.50 -51.03 -26.09
C HIS A 268 -16.96 -50.57 -26.20
N THR A 269 -17.83 -51.52 -26.54
CA THR A 269 -19.28 -51.35 -26.48
C THR A 269 -19.70 -51.17 -25.02
N ALA A 270 -20.10 -49.95 -24.65
CA ALA A 270 -20.67 -49.65 -23.34
C ALA A 270 -22.18 -49.44 -23.46
N SER A 271 -22.95 -50.36 -22.86
CA SER A 271 -24.41 -50.31 -22.77
C SER A 271 -24.90 -49.13 -21.92
N ALA A 272 -26.00 -48.49 -22.32
CA ALA A 272 -26.73 -47.56 -21.46
C ALA A 272 -27.18 -48.27 -20.16
N GLY A 273 -26.80 -47.72 -18.99
CA GLY A 273 -26.82 -48.49 -17.73
C GLY A 273 -26.67 -47.69 -16.44
N TRP A 274 -27.62 -46.79 -16.14
CA TRP A 274 -28.09 -46.44 -14.78
C TRP A 274 -27.07 -46.36 -13.63
N ALA A 275 -26.40 -45.20 -13.42
CA ALA A 275 -25.55 -44.98 -12.23
C ALA A 275 -25.42 -43.52 -11.72
N CYS A 276 -26.46 -42.66 -11.84
CA CYS A 276 -26.41 -41.24 -11.41
C CYS A 276 -27.48 -40.80 -10.39
N THR A 277 -28.10 -41.73 -9.67
CA THR A 277 -29.18 -41.42 -8.71
C THR A 277 -28.78 -41.11 -7.26
N PRO A 278 -27.67 -41.59 -6.66
CA PRO A 278 -27.38 -41.29 -5.25
C PRO A 278 -26.72 -39.91 -5.04
N LEU A 279 -25.80 -39.50 -5.92
CA LEU A 279 -25.03 -38.26 -5.76
C LEU A 279 -25.90 -37.00 -5.95
N THR A 280 -26.86 -37.05 -6.86
CA THR A 280 -27.81 -35.95 -7.12
C THR A 280 -28.75 -35.69 -5.96
N VAL A 281 -29.22 -36.74 -5.28
CA VAL A 281 -30.04 -36.64 -4.06
C VAL A 281 -29.22 -36.07 -2.89
N ILE A 282 -27.98 -36.51 -2.70
CA ILE A 282 -27.07 -35.96 -1.67
C ILE A 282 -26.84 -34.45 -1.91
N ALA A 283 -26.56 -34.03 -3.14
CA ALA A 283 -26.37 -32.62 -3.48
C ALA A 283 -27.60 -31.76 -3.16
N LEU A 284 -28.81 -32.26 -3.43
CA LEU A 284 -30.07 -31.57 -3.11
C LEU A 284 -30.33 -31.47 -1.60
N LEU A 285 -29.95 -32.49 -0.82
CA LEU A 285 -30.03 -32.46 0.65
C LEU A 285 -29.01 -31.49 1.27
N CYS A 286 -27.79 -31.43 0.75
CA CYS A 286 -26.79 -30.45 1.17
C CYS A 286 -27.23 -29.01 0.86
N MET A 287 -27.79 -28.77 -0.33
CA MET A 287 -28.32 -27.45 -0.72
C MET A 287 -29.49 -27.00 0.15
N SER A 288 -30.44 -27.88 0.46
CA SER A 288 -31.58 -27.53 1.33
C SER A 288 -31.12 -27.25 2.78
N GLY A 289 -30.20 -28.05 3.32
CA GLY A 289 -29.57 -27.81 4.62
C GLY A 289 -28.84 -26.46 4.70
N TYR A 290 -28.07 -26.10 3.67
CA TYR A 290 -27.38 -24.81 3.59
C TYR A 290 -28.35 -23.62 3.57
N LEU A 291 -29.46 -23.72 2.82
CA LEU A 291 -30.49 -22.69 2.76
C LEU A 291 -31.22 -22.51 4.09
N ILE A 292 -31.53 -23.61 4.80
CA ILE A 292 -32.12 -23.57 6.14
C ILE A 292 -31.16 -22.91 7.13
N TRP A 293 -29.89 -23.30 7.14
CA TRP A 293 -28.86 -22.68 8.00
C TRP A 293 -28.69 -21.18 7.71
N ARG A 294 -28.65 -20.78 6.44
CA ARG A 294 -28.55 -19.37 6.03
C ARG A 294 -29.75 -18.54 6.49
N ASN A 295 -30.96 -19.08 6.43
CA ASN A 295 -32.16 -18.41 6.93
C ASN A 295 -32.22 -18.37 8.46
N TRP A 296 -31.77 -19.42 9.16
CA TRP A 296 -31.64 -19.41 10.61
C TRP A 296 -30.62 -18.36 11.07
N LYS A 297 -29.45 -18.30 10.43
CA LYS A 297 -28.43 -17.27 10.70
C LYS A 297 -29.00 -15.86 10.48
N ARG A 298 -29.69 -15.60 9.37
CA ARG A 298 -30.38 -14.32 9.11
C ARG A 298 -31.41 -13.93 10.20
N LYS A 299 -32.15 -14.89 10.76
CA LYS A 299 -33.13 -14.62 11.83
C LYS A 299 -32.47 -14.37 13.21
N ASN A 300 -31.30 -14.95 13.46
CA ASN A 300 -30.59 -14.81 14.73
C ASN A 300 -29.52 -13.71 14.76
N THR A 301 -29.16 -13.11 13.62
CA THR A 301 -28.41 -11.85 13.61
C THR A 301 -29.33 -10.69 14.01
N LYS A 302 -29.47 -10.42 15.31
CA LYS A 302 -29.94 -9.10 15.75
C LYS A 302 -28.96 -8.04 15.24
N SER A 303 -29.44 -6.96 14.64
CA SER A 303 -28.57 -5.80 14.42
C SER A 303 -28.16 -5.26 15.79
N MET A 304 -26.86 -5.06 15.97
CA MET A 304 -26.37 -4.20 17.04
C MET A 304 -26.59 -2.77 16.56
N ASN A 305 -27.79 -2.22 16.81
CA ASN A 305 -27.97 -0.78 16.76
C ASN A 305 -27.08 -0.18 17.84
N PHE A 306 -26.05 0.55 17.42
CA PHE A 306 -25.19 1.29 18.33
C PHE A 306 -25.88 2.63 18.62
N ASP A 307 -26.77 2.64 19.62
CA ASP A 307 -27.38 3.88 20.08
C ASP A 307 -26.28 4.79 20.66
N ASN A 308 -25.91 5.82 19.89
CA ASN A 308 -24.98 6.85 20.32
C ASN A 308 -25.71 7.84 21.24
N PRO A 309 -25.40 7.91 22.56
CA PRO A 309 -26.16 8.71 23.51
C PRO A 309 -25.95 10.23 23.38
N VAL A 310 -25.09 10.69 22.46
CA VAL A 310 -24.71 12.12 22.33
C VAL A 310 -25.69 12.95 21.48
N TYR A 311 -26.51 12.33 20.63
CA TYR A 311 -27.39 13.07 19.69
C TYR A 311 -28.87 13.20 20.10
N ARG A 312 -29.28 12.70 21.27
CA ARG A 312 -30.70 12.75 21.72
C ARG A 312 -31.07 13.99 22.54
N LYS A 313 -30.46 15.15 22.23
CA LYS A 313 -30.75 16.45 22.86
C LYS A 313 -30.58 17.62 21.87
N THR A 314 -31.40 17.67 20.82
CA THR A 314 -31.54 18.86 19.95
C THR A 314 -32.82 18.92 19.11
N THR A 315 -33.61 17.84 19.03
CA THR A 315 -34.84 17.76 18.23
C THR A 315 -35.85 16.89 18.99
N GLU A 316 -37.15 17.20 18.87
CA GLU A 316 -38.27 16.63 19.66
C GLU A 316 -38.39 17.19 21.11
N GLU A 317 -38.45 18.53 21.24
CA GLU A 317 -39.22 19.18 22.33
C GLU A 317 -39.67 20.60 21.91
N GLU A 318 -40.22 20.72 20.70
CA GLU A 318 -40.90 21.92 20.18
C GLU A 318 -41.96 21.48 19.15
N ASP A 319 -43.17 21.19 19.62
CA ASP A 319 -44.45 21.47 18.94
C ASP A 319 -45.63 21.01 19.83
N GLU A 320 -46.74 21.75 19.77
CA GLU A 320 -48.04 21.49 20.42
C GLU A 320 -48.08 21.47 21.97
N ASP A 321 -48.15 22.66 22.60
CA ASP A 321 -49.35 23.05 23.38
C ASP A 321 -49.31 24.51 23.92
N GLU A 322 -50.26 25.32 23.45
CA GLU A 322 -51.10 26.30 24.19
C GLU A 322 -51.47 27.54 23.36
N LEU A 323 -52.76 27.67 23.04
CA LEU A 323 -53.36 28.93 22.60
C LEU A 323 -54.59 29.23 23.46
N HIS A 324 -54.42 30.08 24.48
CA HIS A 324 -55.30 31.21 24.85
C HIS A 324 -55.24 31.54 26.36
N ILE A 325 -54.79 32.76 26.69
CA ILE A 325 -55.52 33.82 27.45
C ILE A 325 -54.52 34.87 27.99
N GLY A 326 -54.84 36.15 27.83
CA GLY A 326 -54.50 37.14 28.87
C GLY A 326 -53.36 38.14 28.59
N ARG A 327 -53.76 39.41 28.50
CA ARG A 327 -53.00 40.66 28.74
C ARG A 327 -52.05 40.51 29.96
N THR A 328 -50.93 41.25 30.11
CA THR A 328 -50.81 42.74 30.02
C THR A 328 -49.35 43.22 30.16
N ALA A 329 -49.10 44.50 29.83
CA ALA A 329 -48.08 45.42 30.39
C ALA A 329 -46.69 45.58 29.72
N GLN A 330 -46.22 46.84 29.73
CA GLN A 330 -44.97 47.39 29.18
C GLN A 330 -43.82 47.26 30.21
N VAL A 331 -42.53 47.24 29.84
CA VAL A 331 -41.49 48.33 29.83
C VAL A 331 -40.13 47.60 29.76
N GLY A 332 -38.99 48.09 29.22
CA GLY A 332 -38.60 49.34 28.54
C GLY A 332 -37.11 49.71 28.83
N HIS A 333 -36.47 50.48 27.94
CA HIS A 333 -35.01 50.86 27.93
C HIS A 333 -34.03 49.71 27.60
N VAL A 334 -32.95 49.80 26.80
CA VAL A 334 -32.06 50.80 26.15
C VAL A 334 -30.59 50.63 26.60
N TYR A 335 -29.76 50.31 25.60
CA TYR A 335 -28.30 50.18 25.45
C TYR A 335 -27.39 51.22 26.20
N PRO A 336 -26.06 51.01 26.42
CA PRO A 336 -25.09 50.70 25.35
C PRO A 336 -23.83 49.83 25.67
N ALA A 337 -23.00 49.67 24.62
CA ALA A 337 -21.81 48.82 24.51
C ALA A 337 -20.55 49.36 25.21
N VAL A 338 -19.54 48.49 25.37
CA VAL A 338 -18.20 48.80 25.88
C VAL A 338 -17.14 48.39 24.86
N SER A 339 -16.14 49.24 24.65
CA SER A 339 -15.04 49.08 23.69
C SER A 339 -13.69 48.77 24.36
N ILE A 340 -12.75 48.25 23.56
CA ILE A 340 -11.43 47.75 23.96
C ILE A 340 -10.38 48.88 23.91
N PRO A 341 -9.41 48.93 24.85
CA PRO A 341 -8.19 49.74 24.70
C PRO A 341 -6.96 48.89 24.31
N CYS A 342 -6.28 49.30 23.23
CA CYS A 342 -4.91 48.85 22.93
C CYS A 342 -3.89 49.47 23.91
N TRP A 343 -2.74 48.81 24.08
CA TRP A 343 -1.57 49.37 24.78
C TRP A 343 -0.43 49.65 23.80
N GLU A 344 0.22 50.79 23.98
CA GLU A 344 1.29 51.31 23.13
C GLU A 344 2.67 51.12 23.77
N ARG A 345 3.74 51.15 22.96
CA ARG A 345 5.13 50.96 23.42
C ARG A 345 5.66 52.20 24.14
N GLN A 346 6.55 51.98 25.12
CA GLN A 346 7.61 52.94 25.44
C GLN A 346 8.99 52.30 25.27
N VAL A 347 9.93 53.12 24.80
CA VAL A 347 11.35 52.83 24.63
C VAL A 347 12.12 53.60 25.69
N VAL A 348 13.10 52.95 26.32
CA VAL A 348 14.23 53.57 27.04
C VAL A 348 15.48 52.76 26.70
#